data_AF-A0A4Q5YUW2-F1
#
_entry.id   AF-A0A4Q5YUW2-F1
#
_cell.length_a   1.000
_cell.length_b   1.000
_cell.length_c   1.000
_cell.angle_alpha   90.00
_cell.angle_beta   90.00
_cell.angle_gamma   90.00
#
_symmetry.space_group_name_H-M   'P 1'
#
loop_
_entity.id
_entity.type
_entity.pdbx_description
1 polymer ?
#
loop_
_entity_poly.entity_id
_entity_poly.type
_entity_poly.pdbx_seq_one_letter_code
_entity_poly.pdbx_strand_id
1 'polypeptide(L)'
;YSTMLINITGSFILGVIIALTVKEGMLKDNMKLFLATGICGGFTTFSAFSAESYFLFKSGHVSAAVVYVLVSVVGGLALTAAGAWIFKLSLR
;
A
#
# COMPACT_ATOMS: atom_id res chain seq x y z
N TYR A 1 -8.22 -12.98 -1.30
CA TYR A 1 -8.34 -11.81 -0.41
C TYR A 1 -7.05 -11.46 0.32
N SER A 2 -6.14 -12.40 0.60
CA SER A 2 -4.85 -12.12 1.25
C SER A 2 -4.03 -11.05 0.53
N THR A 3 -3.97 -11.09 -0.81
CA THR A 3 -3.28 -10.10 -1.66
C THR A 3 -3.80 -8.68 -1.45
N MET A 4 -5.12 -8.50 -1.41
CA MET A 4 -5.73 -7.20 -1.13
C MET A 4 -5.37 -6.70 0.28
N LEU A 5 -5.40 -7.60 1.28
CA LEU A 5 -5.09 -7.24 2.66
C LEU A 5 -3.63 -6.82 2.83
N ILE A 6 -2.67 -7.57 2.30
CA ILE A 6 -1.24 -7.21 2.36
C ILE A 6 -0.96 -5.91 1.60
N ASN A 7 -1.60 -5.69 0.44
CA ASN A 7 -1.42 -4.46 -0.34
C ASN A 7 -1.97 -3.23 0.40
N ILE A 8 -3.17 -3.33 0.95
CA ILE A 8 -3.83 -2.23 1.68
C ILE A 8 -3.08 -1.92 2.98
N THR A 9 -2.73 -2.94 3.78
CA THR A 9 -1.96 -2.74 5.02
C THR A 9 -0.54 -2.27 4.75
N GLY A 10 0.12 -2.77 3.71
CA GLY A 10 1.44 -2.29 3.28
C GLY A 10 1.41 -0.84 2.81
N SER A 11 0.34 -0.42 2.13
CA SER A 11 0.13 0.98 1.73
C SER A 11 0.02 1.90 2.95
N PHE A 12 -0.69 1.47 4.00
CA PHE A 12 -0.74 2.19 5.28
C PHE A 12 0.65 2.40 5.88
N ILE A 13 1.43 1.31 5.98
CA ILE A 13 2.79 1.33 6.54
C ILE A 13 3.69 2.25 5.71
N LEU A 14 3.59 2.21 4.38
CA LEU A 14 4.33 3.11 3.50
C LEU A 14 3.98 4.58 3.76
N GLY A 15 2.71 4.89 4.01
CA GLY A 15 2.27 6.23 4.43
C GLY A 15 2.97 6.73 5.69
N VAL A 16 3.09 5.87 6.71
CA VAL A 16 3.82 6.17 7.95
C VAL A 16 5.30 6.42 7.68
N ILE A 17 5.95 5.58 6.87
CA ILE A 17 7.36 5.74 6.48
C ILE A 17 7.57 7.07 5.73
N ILE A 18 6.67 7.43 4.82
CA ILE A 18 6.72 8.72 4.12
C ILE A 18 6.66 9.87 5.13
N ALA A 19 5.72 9.84 6.08
CA ALA A 19 5.61 10.90 7.08
C ALA A 19 6.85 11.02 7.98
N LEU A 20 7.49 9.89 8.34
CA LEU A 20 8.77 9.89 9.05
C LEU A 20 9.88 10.60 8.27
N THR A 21 9.87 10.54 6.93
CA THR A 21 10.90 11.19 6.10
C THR A 21 10.71 12.70 5.93
N VAL A 22 9.54 13.24 6.23
CA VAL A 22 9.23 14.68 6.05
C VAL A 22 9.93 15.55 7.11
N LYS A 23 10.23 15.01 8.29
CA LYS A 23 10.97 15.72 9.33
C LYS A 23 12.46 15.43 9.15
N GLU A 24 13.23 16.45 8.77
CA GLU A 24 14.67 16.30 8.55
C GLU A 24 15.35 15.64 9.77
N GLY A 25 16.17 14.63 9.49
CA GLY A 25 16.95 13.90 10.50
C GLY A 25 16.28 12.69 11.15
N MET A 26 14.98 12.42 10.92
CA MET A 26 14.31 11.25 11.53
C MET A 26 14.69 9.90 10.88
N LEU A 27 14.93 9.87 9.57
CA LEU A 27 15.32 8.65 8.85
C LEU A 27 16.49 8.95 7.91
N LYS A 28 17.55 8.14 8.02
CA LYS A 28 18.65 8.12 7.04
C LYS A 28 18.17 7.51 5.73
N ASP A 29 18.72 7.95 4.61
CA ASP A 29 18.32 7.49 3.26
C ASP A 29 18.39 5.96 3.10
N ASN A 30 19.43 5.32 3.63
CA ASN A 30 19.55 3.85 3.59
C ASN A 30 18.42 3.15 4.34
N MET A 31 17.97 3.71 5.47
CA MET A 31 16.86 3.15 6.24
C MET A 31 15.53 3.36 5.53
N LYS A 32 15.34 4.52 4.88
CA LYS A 32 14.18 4.77 4.02
C LYS A 32 14.12 3.74 2.88
N LEU A 33 15.24 3.49 2.22
CA LEU A 33 15.33 2.53 1.11
C LEU A 33 15.03 1.10 1.60
N PHE A 34 15.59 0.71 2.75
CA PHE A 34 15.33 -0.59 3.36
C PHE A 34 13.84 -0.78 3.72
N LEU A 35 13.22 0.20 4.37
CA LEU A 35 11.83 0.10 4.83
C LEU A 35 10.80 0.23 3.70
N ALA A 36 10.94 1.25 2.84
CA ALA A 36 9.99 1.51 1.77
C ALA A 36 10.20 0.52 0.60
N THR A 37 11.41 0.46 0.05
CA THR A 37 11.67 -0.36 -1.13
C THR A 37 11.85 -1.83 -0.76
N GLY A 38 12.56 -2.13 0.33
CA GLY A 38 12.79 -3.51 0.78
C GLY A 38 11.56 -4.13 1.42
N ILE A 39 11.19 -3.67 2.61
CA ILE A 39 10.10 -4.27 3.40
C ILE A 39 8.74 -4.06 2.74
N CYS A 40 8.32 -2.82 2.46
CA CYS A 40 6.99 -2.59 1.87
C CYS A 40 6.92 -3.12 0.43
N GLY A 41 8.00 -2.97 -0.34
CA GLY A 41 8.09 -3.53 -1.70
C GLY A 41 8.04 -5.06 -1.73
N GLY A 42 8.63 -5.75 -0.75
CA GLY A 42 8.56 -7.21 -0.63
C GLY A 42 7.26 -7.73 -0.01
N PHE A 43 6.62 -6.95 0.87
CA PHE A 43 5.36 -7.32 1.53
C PHE A 43 4.14 -7.15 0.62
N THR A 44 4.16 -6.14 -0.25
CA THR A 44 3.07 -5.88 -1.20
C THR A 44 3.38 -6.50 -2.56
N THR A 45 2.36 -6.70 -3.39
CA THR A 45 2.55 -7.26 -4.73
C THR A 45 1.52 -6.77 -5.73
N PHE A 46 2.00 -6.13 -6.80
CA PHE A 46 1.16 -5.75 -7.93
C PHE A 46 0.92 -6.93 -8.89
N SER A 47 1.89 -7.84 -9.02
CA SER A 47 1.78 -8.97 -9.95
C SER A 47 0.69 -9.96 -9.55
N ALA A 48 0.57 -10.30 -8.26
CA ALA A 48 -0.51 -11.17 -7.78
C ALA A 48 -1.88 -10.48 -7.89
N PHE A 49 -1.96 -9.19 -7.55
CA PHE A 49 -3.17 -8.37 -7.73
C PHE A 49 -3.64 -8.38 -9.19
N SER A 50 -2.71 -8.21 -10.14
CA SER A 50 -2.99 -8.22 -11.57
C SER A 50 -3.50 -9.59 -12.04
N ALA A 51 -2.85 -10.68 -11.61
CA ALA A 51 -3.27 -12.04 -11.93
C ALA A 51 -4.67 -12.37 -11.38
N GLU A 52 -4.94 -12.05 -10.12
CA GLU A 52 -6.27 -12.24 -9.50
C GLU A 52 -7.35 -11.44 -10.24
N SER A 53 -7.08 -10.18 -10.59
CA SER A 53 -7.99 -9.34 -11.37
C SER A 53 -8.26 -9.93 -12.75
N TYR A 54 -7.23 -10.42 -13.44
CA TYR A 54 -7.34 -11.08 -14.73
C TYR A 54 -8.20 -12.35 -14.64
N PHE A 55 -7.97 -13.20 -13.64
CA PHE A 55 -8.74 -14.44 -13.48
C PHE A 55 -10.22 -14.18 -13.15
N LEU A 56 -10.52 -13.17 -12.33
CA LEU A 56 -11.91 -12.75 -12.08
C LEU A 56 -12.60 -12.30 -13.37
N PHE A 57 -11.91 -11.46 -14.16
CA PHE A 57 -12.43 -10.98 -15.43
C PHE A 57 -12.65 -12.13 -16.43
N LYS A 58 -11.65 -13.01 -16.60
CA LYS A 58 -11.71 -14.16 -17.51
C LYS A 58 -12.80 -15.16 -17.12
N SER A 59 -13.10 -15.29 -15.84
CA SER A 59 -14.15 -16.19 -15.32
C SER A 59 -15.55 -15.60 -15.44
N GLY A 60 -15.74 -14.48 -16.14
CA GLY A 60 -17.04 -13.81 -16.30
C GLY A 60 -17.50 -13.01 -15.08
N HIS A 61 -16.71 -12.96 -14.00
CA HIS A 61 -17.04 -12.26 -12.76
C HIS A 61 -16.63 -10.78 -12.83
N VAL A 62 -17.12 -10.07 -13.86
CA VAL A 62 -16.69 -8.70 -14.19
C VAL A 62 -16.96 -7.72 -13.06
N SER A 63 -18.13 -7.80 -12.42
CA SER A 63 -18.48 -6.95 -11.27
C SER A 63 -17.51 -7.13 -10.11
N ALA A 64 -17.17 -8.38 -9.76
CA ALA A 64 -16.21 -8.69 -8.71
C ALA A 64 -14.79 -8.21 -9.07
N ALA A 65 -14.38 -8.35 -10.33
CA ALA A 65 -13.09 -7.83 -10.81
C ALA A 65 -13.00 -6.31 -10.64
N VAL A 66 -14.05 -5.58 -11.04
CA VAL A 66 -14.10 -4.11 -10.91
C VAL A 66 -14.06 -3.69 -9.44
N VAL A 67 -14.86 -4.32 -8.57
CA VAL A 67 -14.85 -4.03 -7.13
C VAL A 67 -13.47 -4.32 -6.54
N TYR A 68 -12.86 -5.46 -6.88
CA TYR A 68 -11.53 -5.84 -6.38
C TYR A 68 -10.45 -4.81 -6.77
N VAL A 69 -10.45 -4.36 -8.03
CA VAL A 69 -9.54 -3.32 -8.53
C VAL A 69 -9.76 -2.00 -7.80
N LEU A 70 -11.01 -1.53 -7.73
CA LEU A 70 -11.34 -0.26 -7.09
C LEU A 70 -10.99 -0.26 -5.60
N VAL A 71 -11.37 -1.30 -4.86
CA VAL A 71 -11.06 -1.41 -3.43
C VAL A 71 -9.55 -1.47 -3.21
N SER A 72 -8.81 -2.23 -4.03
CA SER A 72 -7.36 -2.32 -3.89
C SER A 72 -6.65 -0.99 -4.16
N VAL A 73 -7.03 -0.29 -5.24
CA VAL A 73 -6.40 0.99 -5.62
C VAL A 73 -6.83 2.12 -4.70
N VAL A 74 -8.14 2.34 -4.55
CA VAL A 74 -8.67 3.44 -3.73
C VAL A 74 -8.37 3.20 -2.26
N GLY A 75 -8.52 1.96 -1.77
CA GLY A 75 -8.19 1.59 -0.40
C GLY A 75 -6.70 1.75 -0.09
N GLY A 76 -5.82 1.34 -1.00
CA GLY A 76 -4.38 1.54 -0.87
C GLY A 76 -3.99 3.01 -0.80
N LEU A 77 -4.52 3.85 -1.70
CA LEU A 77 -4.27 5.30 -1.71
C LEU A 77 -4.82 5.96 -0.43
N ALA A 78 -6.05 5.63 -0.04
CA ALA A 78 -6.68 6.17 1.16
C ALA A 78 -5.89 5.81 2.42
N LEU A 79 -5.43 4.55 2.56
CA LEU A 79 -4.62 4.16 3.71
C LEU A 79 -3.20 4.71 3.69
N THR A 80 -2.59 4.91 2.51
CA THR A 80 -1.32 5.65 2.42
C THR A 80 -1.47 7.06 2.97
N ALA A 81 -2.53 7.76 2.56
CA ALA A 81 -2.83 9.10 3.07
C ALA A 81 -3.15 9.09 4.57
N ALA A 82 -3.94 8.13 5.05
CA ALA A 82 -4.27 7.98 6.46
C ALA A 82 -3.03 7.71 7.32
N GLY A 83 -2.16 6.78 6.92
CA GLY A 83 -0.91 6.49 7.62
C GLY A 83 0.00 7.70 7.71
N ALA A 84 0.12 8.46 6.62
CA ALA A 84 0.89 9.69 6.62
C ALA A 84 0.28 10.79 7.52
N TRP A 85 -1.03 10.92 7.52
CA TRP A 85 -1.75 11.94 8.31
C TRP A 85 -1.71 11.64 9.82
N ILE A 86 -2.02 10.39 10.21
CA ILE A 86 -2.00 9.95 11.61
C ILE A 86 -0.60 10.17 12.20
N PHE A 87 0.45 9.76 11.47
CA PHE A 87 1.80 9.91 12.00
C PHE A 87 2.23 11.39 12.10
N LYS A 88 1.85 12.22 11.13
CA LYS A 88 2.09 13.68 11.22
C LYS A 88 1.43 14.32 12.44
N LEU A 89 0.23 13.89 12.82
CA LEU A 89 -0.43 14.38 14.04
C LEU A 89 0.34 14.00 15.30
N SER A 90 0.90 12.80 15.36
CA SER A 90 1.71 12.34 16.50
C SER A 90 3.06 13.06 16.65
N LEU A 91 3.52 13.77 15.61
CA LEU A 91 4.78 14.54 15.63
C LEU A 91 4.60 16.03 15.97
N ARG A 92 3.34 16.50 16.04
CA ARG A 92 2.99 17.85 16.50
C ARG A 92 2.95 17.89 18.02
#